data_AF-A0A9D5ZAD5-F1
#
_entry.id   AF-A0A9D5ZAD5-F1
#
_cell.length_a   1.000
_cell.length_b   1.000
_cell.length_c   1.000
_cell.angle_alpha   90.00
_cell.angle_beta   90.00
_cell.angle_gamma   90.00
#
_symmetry.space_group_name_H-M   'P 1'
#
loop_
_entity.id
_entity.type
_entity.pdbx_description
1 polymer ?
#
loop_
_entity_poly.entity_id
_entity_poly.type
_entity_poly.pdbx_seq_one_letter_code
_entity_poly.pdbx_strand_id
1 'polypeptide(L)'
;MHTDPIQKMAMDRDERLVATISRDKTVRVWKLPTLTYWKTFRVPMVAGIEGTLHALAVSPSGSTIAVAGNTCQTWIQAYCIYLFNTMNGQMRMRIAGLPEPILDLAFSPNGEYLAAVMAKGAGLRVFRVRNGQRIAQDSGYGGDSSQVRFSRSGEVVTTSDDGKIRLYDATFRLEVTRQIPTHMKPHAAMFSPDGSMIAVSFTGKPVVSVFSRKNLEMLYLPDMSGVTGNLNVLAWSADGKSLFGAGTHMVRFKRMIRWWSNAGQTDSSGRGEFVDLPVTDTSIQYILPFKKGGVLFTSLSDVLGLVDQQGFVGHVRKYPDIVFPKCRGFMKISPSGNMISFPLTPENTLNGLFSLDQLQFSINKSEKVGLMVPKRRASSINLNASLVNDVLHLTIDGQELVMPNQEEISCFAIARDERFFVVGTNSALMMFDRSGVQRWRAVLSSPVRALNITENGKFVIVALFDGTVNWYRITTGKPVLTLFVHAESREWIAWTPEYYYAASEKGGNYLGWHKNIALDQAGLFTPVSVLKGRFNKPAVIQRVLD
;
A
#
# COMPACT_ATOMS: atom_id res chain seq x y z
N MET A 1 10.61 0.86 3.52
CA MET A 1 9.46 0.97 2.62
C MET A 1 8.25 0.31 3.26
N HIS A 2 7.03 0.77 2.96
CA HIS A 2 5.83 0.07 3.42
C HIS A 2 5.73 -1.34 2.80
N THR A 3 5.07 -2.28 3.47
CA THR A 3 4.88 -3.66 2.96
C THR A 3 3.44 -3.92 2.47
N ASP A 4 2.64 -2.86 2.36
CA ASP A 4 1.27 -2.85 1.86
C ASP A 4 1.04 -1.42 1.28
N PRO A 5 0.21 -1.25 0.23
CA PRO A 5 -0.07 0.04 -0.37
C PRO A 5 -0.21 1.23 0.59
N ILE A 6 0.46 2.32 0.24
CA ILE A 6 0.34 3.61 0.93
C ILE A 6 -1.12 4.08 0.87
N GLN A 7 -1.74 4.22 2.04
CA GLN A 7 -3.13 4.64 2.19
C GLN A 7 -3.29 6.16 2.25
N LYS A 8 -2.25 6.90 2.65
CA LYS A 8 -2.26 8.36 2.71
C LYS A 8 -0.87 8.97 2.84
N MET A 9 -0.74 10.22 2.40
CA MET A 9 0.44 11.05 2.56
C MET A 9 0.06 12.45 3.04
N ALA A 10 0.91 13.07 3.86
CA ALA A 10 0.76 14.47 4.31
C ALA A 10 2.12 15.13 4.50
N MET A 11 2.22 16.44 4.23
CA MET A 11 3.47 17.23 4.27
C MET A 11 3.32 18.40 5.25
N ASP A 12 4.41 18.81 5.90
CA ASP A 12 4.39 20.01 6.74
C ASP A 12 4.35 21.29 5.89
N ARG A 13 3.98 22.42 6.49
CA ARG A 13 3.84 23.68 5.74
C ARG A 13 5.15 24.12 5.12
N ASP A 14 6.29 23.81 5.73
CA ASP A 14 7.59 24.30 5.27
C ASP A 14 8.32 23.30 4.37
N GLU A 15 7.65 22.21 3.96
CA GLU A 15 8.18 21.21 3.02
C GLU A 15 9.50 20.58 3.49
N ARG A 16 9.62 20.40 4.81
CA ARG A 16 10.75 19.78 5.48
C ARG A 16 10.58 18.27 5.59
N LEU A 17 9.34 17.81 5.75
CA LEU A 17 9.02 16.41 5.90
C LEU A 17 7.71 16.03 5.25
N VAL A 18 7.62 14.76 4.89
CA VAL A 18 6.40 14.10 4.49
C VAL A 18 6.22 12.84 5.33
N ALA A 19 4.99 12.58 5.75
CA ALA A 19 4.60 11.34 6.41
C ALA A 19 3.75 10.50 5.45
N THR A 20 3.90 9.17 5.55
CA THR A 20 3.09 8.18 4.83
C THR A 20 2.57 7.14 5.81
N ILE A 21 1.37 6.62 5.55
CA ILE A 21 0.77 5.52 6.31
C ILE A 21 0.32 4.40 5.37
N SER A 22 0.21 3.19 5.91
CA SER A 22 -0.20 2.00 5.18
C SER A 22 -0.97 1.04 6.09
N ARG A 23 -1.65 0.07 5.47
CA ARG A 23 -2.20 -1.10 6.16
C ARG A 23 -1.11 -2.00 6.76
N ASP A 24 0.16 -1.77 6.45
CA ASP A 24 1.30 -2.36 7.17
C ASP A 24 1.44 -1.88 8.63
N LYS A 25 0.52 -1.02 9.08
CA LYS A 25 0.38 -0.53 10.46
C LYS A 25 1.51 0.39 10.90
N THR A 26 2.27 0.90 9.95
CA THR A 26 3.37 1.82 10.22
C THR A 26 3.05 3.22 9.71
N VAL A 27 3.60 4.21 10.43
CA VAL A 27 3.77 5.57 9.94
C VAL A 27 5.23 5.73 9.57
N ARG A 28 5.53 6.20 8.37
CA ARG A 28 6.90 6.49 7.95
C ARG A 28 7.07 7.97 7.70
N VAL A 29 8.20 8.51 8.15
CA VAL A 29 8.52 9.93 7.97
C VAL A 29 9.77 10.05 7.12
N TRP A 30 9.71 10.96 6.15
CA TRP A 30 10.73 11.19 5.15
C TRP A 30 11.13 12.67 5.17
N LYS A 31 12.42 12.96 5.03
CA LYS A 31 12.94 14.33 4.88
C LYS A 31 12.88 14.77 3.43
N LEU A 32 12.42 15.99 3.20
CA LEU A 32 12.42 16.65 1.89
C LEU A 32 13.66 17.57 1.74
N PRO A 33 14.07 17.87 0.49
CA PRO A 33 13.48 17.42 -0.77
C PRO A 33 13.96 16.03 -1.22
N THR A 34 14.93 15.43 -0.55
CA THR A 34 15.60 14.19 -1.00
C THR A 34 14.79 12.90 -0.78
N LEU A 35 13.61 13.01 -0.15
CA LEU A 35 12.76 11.89 0.27
C LEU A 35 13.56 10.85 1.07
N THR A 36 14.48 11.29 1.92
CA THR A 36 15.31 10.39 2.74
C THR A 36 14.50 9.86 3.90
N TYR A 37 14.43 8.54 4.06
CA TYR A 37 13.81 7.91 5.22
C TYR A 37 14.41 8.46 6.52
N TRP A 38 13.55 8.85 7.46
CA TRP A 38 14.00 9.35 8.76
C TRP A 38 13.65 8.38 9.88
N LYS A 39 12.38 7.97 10.00
CA LYS A 39 11.94 7.10 11.09
C LYS A 39 10.58 6.47 10.83
N THR A 40 10.24 5.50 11.67
CA THR A 40 8.95 4.81 11.67
C THR A 40 8.29 4.90 13.05
N PHE A 41 7.01 5.24 13.07
CA PHE A 41 6.16 5.13 14.26
C PHE A 41 5.19 3.96 14.12
N ARG A 42 4.75 3.44 15.26
CA ARG A 42 3.79 2.35 15.33
C ARG A 42 2.74 2.67 16.40
N VAL A 43 1.50 2.39 16.06
CA VAL A 43 0.38 2.37 17.00
C VAL A 43 0.31 1.01 17.70
N PRO A 44 -0.43 0.89 18.81
CA PRO A 44 -0.84 -0.41 19.33
C PRO A 44 -1.53 -1.24 18.24
N MET A 45 -1.14 -2.52 18.09
CA MET A 45 -1.64 -3.42 17.06
C MET A 45 -1.63 -4.89 17.50
N VAL A 46 -2.46 -5.73 16.88
CA VAL A 46 -2.40 -7.20 16.99
C VAL A 46 -2.39 -7.83 15.59
N ALA A 47 -2.42 -9.16 15.48
CA ALA A 47 -2.64 -9.80 14.19
C ALA A 47 -4.00 -9.40 13.57
N GLY A 48 -4.14 -9.43 12.24
CA GLY A 48 -5.37 -9.04 11.55
C GLY A 48 -5.47 -7.53 11.27
N ILE A 49 -6.67 -6.95 11.30
CA ILE A 49 -6.91 -5.56 10.86
C ILE A 49 -6.60 -4.48 11.91
N GLU A 50 -6.50 -4.85 13.18
CA GLU A 50 -6.24 -3.91 14.29
C GLU A 50 -4.85 -3.27 14.14
N GLY A 51 -4.80 -1.93 14.14
CA GLY A 51 -3.60 -1.12 13.87
C GLY A 51 -3.43 -0.69 12.41
N THR A 52 -4.29 -1.13 11.48
CA THR A 52 -4.25 -0.62 10.09
C THR A 52 -4.61 0.86 10.05
N LEU A 53 -3.87 1.65 9.26
CA LEU A 53 -3.99 3.10 9.22
C LEU A 53 -4.55 3.55 7.86
N HIS A 54 -5.55 4.43 7.91
CA HIS A 54 -6.23 5.00 6.73
C HIS A 54 -6.21 6.53 6.72
N ALA A 55 -6.09 7.15 7.90
CA ALA A 55 -6.11 8.59 8.06
C ALA A 55 -4.81 9.12 8.67
N LEU A 56 -4.32 10.23 8.12
CA LEU A 56 -3.04 10.86 8.44
C LEU A 56 -3.15 12.37 8.22
N ALA A 57 -2.64 13.13 9.17
CA ALA A 57 -2.38 14.56 9.02
C ALA A 57 -1.04 14.94 9.65
N VAL A 58 -0.31 15.86 9.02
CA VAL A 58 0.88 16.51 9.57
C VAL A 58 0.49 17.92 9.98
N SER A 59 0.79 18.31 11.22
CA SER A 59 0.54 19.69 11.67
C SER A 59 1.31 20.71 10.82
N PRO A 60 0.83 21.94 10.63
CA PRO A 60 1.52 22.94 9.81
C PRO A 60 2.98 23.17 10.22
N SER A 61 3.29 23.11 11.52
CA SER A 61 4.66 23.26 12.05
C SER A 61 5.55 22.04 11.84
N GLY A 62 5.00 20.90 11.42
CA GLY A 62 5.68 19.60 11.30
C GLY A 62 5.92 18.90 12.65
N SER A 63 5.58 19.53 13.78
CA SER A 63 5.90 19.03 15.13
C SER A 63 5.03 17.88 15.61
N THR A 64 3.80 17.79 15.09
CA THR A 64 2.82 16.75 15.44
C THR A 64 2.34 16.00 14.20
N ILE A 65 2.27 14.68 14.30
CA ILE A 65 1.65 13.79 13.29
C ILE A 65 0.45 13.11 13.93
N ALA A 66 -0.73 13.26 13.33
CA ALA A 66 -1.95 12.58 13.75
C ALA A 66 -2.23 11.41 12.80
N VAL A 67 -2.56 10.24 13.35
CA VAL A 67 -2.91 9.04 12.59
C VAL A 67 -4.09 8.31 13.18
N ALA A 68 -4.88 7.68 12.32
CA ALA A 68 -6.02 6.86 12.71
C ALA A 68 -6.36 5.81 11.63
N GLY A 69 -7.30 4.94 11.95
CA GLY A 69 -7.76 3.84 11.10
C GLY A 69 -8.54 2.83 11.96
N ASN A 70 -8.35 1.55 11.70
CA ASN A 70 -8.89 0.49 12.55
C ASN A 70 -8.01 0.34 13.79
N THR A 71 -8.20 1.23 14.77
CA THR A 71 -7.42 1.25 16.00
C THR A 71 -8.33 1.21 17.22
N CYS A 72 -7.84 0.70 18.34
CA CYS A 72 -8.53 0.63 19.64
C CYS A 72 -9.73 -0.34 19.73
N GLN A 73 -10.27 -0.80 18.60
CA GLN A 73 -11.52 -1.58 18.55
C GLN A 73 -11.44 -2.84 19.43
N THR A 74 -10.32 -3.57 19.35
CA THR A 74 -10.06 -4.80 20.11
C THR A 74 -10.07 -4.58 21.63
N TRP A 75 -9.67 -3.40 22.10
CA TRP A 75 -9.45 -3.16 23.53
C TRP A 75 -10.57 -2.37 24.19
N ILE A 76 -11.20 -1.44 23.48
CA ILE A 76 -12.20 -0.52 24.05
C ILE A 76 -13.52 -0.47 23.25
N GLN A 77 -13.69 -1.33 22.24
CA GLN A 77 -14.89 -1.38 21.37
C GLN A 77 -15.26 -0.03 20.74
N ALA A 78 -14.25 0.79 20.51
CA ALA A 78 -14.35 2.11 19.91
C ALA A 78 -13.04 2.41 19.18
N TYR A 79 -13.01 3.53 18.45
CA TYR A 79 -11.88 3.93 17.64
C TYR A 79 -11.08 5.06 18.29
N CYS A 80 -9.82 5.17 17.87
CA CYS A 80 -8.89 6.16 18.37
C CYS A 80 -8.22 6.97 17.27
N ILE A 81 -7.76 8.16 17.65
CA ILE A 81 -6.78 8.95 16.92
C ILE A 81 -5.53 9.08 17.80
N TYR A 82 -4.36 8.86 17.21
CA TYR A 82 -3.07 8.98 17.89
C TYR A 82 -2.30 10.19 17.40
N LEU A 83 -1.80 11.01 18.32
CA LEU A 83 -0.95 12.16 18.02
C LEU A 83 0.47 11.87 18.50
N PHE A 84 1.42 11.90 17.58
CA PHE A 84 2.84 11.70 17.81
C PHE A 84 3.59 13.02 17.79
N ASN A 85 4.56 13.18 18.68
CA ASN A 85 5.61 14.18 18.51
C ASN A 85 6.58 13.69 17.42
N THR A 86 6.68 14.45 16.34
CA THR A 86 7.47 14.06 15.16
C THR A 86 8.97 13.93 15.45
N MET A 87 9.50 14.75 16.36
CA MET A 87 10.93 14.84 16.66
C MET A 87 11.43 13.64 17.48
N ASN A 88 10.72 13.25 18.53
CA ASN A 88 11.15 12.14 19.38
C ASN A 88 10.37 10.84 19.13
N GLY A 89 9.29 10.87 18.35
CA GLY A 89 8.46 9.71 18.02
C GLY A 89 7.58 9.19 19.15
N GLN A 90 7.49 9.92 20.26
CA GLN A 90 6.62 9.55 21.37
C GLN A 90 5.17 9.90 21.03
N MET A 91 4.25 9.05 21.50
CA MET A 91 2.84 9.35 21.49
C MET A 91 2.57 10.42 22.55
N ARG A 92 2.10 11.59 22.11
CA ARG A 92 1.76 12.71 22.98
C ARG A 92 0.34 12.58 23.53
N MET A 93 -0.56 12.02 22.74
CA MET A 93 -1.98 11.95 23.08
C MET A 93 -2.69 10.86 22.28
N ARG A 94 -3.69 10.27 22.90
CA ARG A 94 -4.72 9.45 22.26
C ARG A 94 -6.07 10.11 22.48
N ILE A 95 -6.81 10.33 21.40
CA ILE A 95 -8.23 10.71 21.44
C ILE A 95 -9.01 9.41 21.26
N ALA A 96 -9.73 8.97 22.30
CA ALA A 96 -10.43 7.69 22.33
C ALA A 96 -11.96 7.86 22.33
N GLY A 97 -12.69 6.76 22.08
CA GLY A 97 -14.15 6.75 22.14
C GLY A 97 -14.84 7.26 20.88
N LEU A 98 -14.16 7.25 19.72
CA LEU A 98 -14.81 7.54 18.45
C LEU A 98 -15.69 6.35 18.04
N PRO A 99 -16.92 6.60 17.54
CA PRO A 99 -17.90 5.53 17.33
C PRO A 99 -17.60 4.64 16.12
N GLU A 100 -16.84 5.15 15.14
CA GLU A 100 -16.60 4.47 13.87
C GLU A 100 -15.16 4.69 13.38
N PRO A 101 -14.63 3.86 12.46
CA PRO A 101 -13.31 4.04 11.88
C PRO A 101 -13.15 5.43 11.27
N ILE A 102 -11.99 6.04 11.52
CA ILE A 102 -11.64 7.35 10.97
C ILE A 102 -11.11 7.15 9.55
N LEU A 103 -11.71 7.86 8.59
CA LEU A 103 -11.37 7.77 7.16
C LEU A 103 -10.43 8.90 6.73
N ASP A 104 -10.56 10.09 7.33
CA ASP A 104 -9.67 11.21 7.03
C ASP A 104 -9.45 12.15 8.23
N LEU A 105 -8.29 12.81 8.24
CA LEU A 105 -7.83 13.77 9.24
C LEU A 105 -7.27 15.02 8.55
N ALA A 106 -7.52 16.20 9.13
CA ALA A 106 -6.90 17.45 8.69
C ALA A 106 -6.61 18.37 9.88
N PHE A 107 -5.42 18.95 9.93
CA PHE A 107 -5.11 20.03 10.87
C PHE A 107 -5.62 21.37 10.34
N SER A 108 -6.05 22.24 11.24
CA SER A 108 -6.27 23.65 10.92
C SER A 108 -4.95 24.35 10.53
N PRO A 109 -4.99 25.46 9.78
CA PRO A 109 -3.79 26.18 9.33
C PRO A 109 -2.92 26.70 10.47
N ASN A 110 -3.52 26.99 11.63
CA ASN A 110 -2.83 27.40 12.85
C ASN A 110 -2.37 26.21 13.72
N GLY A 111 -2.77 24.98 13.37
CA GLY A 111 -2.42 23.75 14.11
C GLY A 111 -3.16 23.56 15.44
N GLU A 112 -4.13 24.41 15.78
CA GLU A 112 -4.87 24.35 17.04
C GLU A 112 -5.98 23.30 17.04
N TYR A 113 -6.50 22.96 15.86
CA TYR A 113 -7.62 22.06 15.68
C TYR A 113 -7.27 20.89 14.75
N LEU A 114 -7.88 19.75 15.03
CA LEU A 114 -7.82 18.54 14.21
C LEU A 114 -9.25 18.14 13.87
N ALA A 115 -9.59 18.18 12.59
CA ALA A 115 -10.84 17.65 12.07
C ALA A 115 -10.67 16.18 11.70
N ALA A 116 -11.69 15.37 12.01
CA ALA A 116 -11.75 13.96 11.70
C ALA A 116 -13.11 13.64 11.07
N VAL A 117 -13.10 12.87 9.99
CA VAL A 117 -14.32 12.33 9.39
C VAL A 117 -14.28 10.81 9.40
N MET A 118 -15.45 10.20 9.58
CA MET A 118 -15.59 8.80 9.93
C MET A 118 -16.52 8.04 8.97
N ALA A 119 -16.43 6.71 9.05
CA ALA A 119 -17.32 5.80 8.34
C ALA A 119 -18.74 5.78 8.94
N LYS A 120 -19.64 5.07 8.24
CA LYS A 120 -21.01 4.73 8.62
C LYS A 120 -21.87 5.91 9.10
N GLY A 121 -21.71 7.08 8.49
CA GLY A 121 -22.51 8.27 8.81
C GLY A 121 -22.16 8.93 10.15
N ALA A 122 -21.08 8.55 10.82
CA ALA A 122 -20.67 9.18 12.08
C ALA A 122 -20.26 10.66 11.92
N GLY A 123 -19.95 11.07 10.68
CA GLY A 123 -19.80 12.46 10.27
C GLY A 123 -18.50 13.12 10.70
N LEU A 124 -18.56 14.42 11.00
CA LEU A 124 -17.42 15.28 11.33
C LEU A 124 -17.26 15.43 12.84
N ARG A 125 -16.02 15.38 13.31
CA ARG A 125 -15.61 15.79 14.67
C ARG A 125 -14.43 16.74 14.57
N VAL A 126 -14.42 17.77 15.41
CA VAL A 126 -13.28 18.69 15.52
C VAL A 126 -12.79 18.69 16.96
N PHE A 127 -11.48 18.51 17.12
CA PHE A 127 -10.81 18.41 18.41
C PHE A 127 -9.78 19.52 18.56
N ARG A 128 -9.66 20.06 19.77
CA ARG A 128 -8.56 20.95 20.12
C ARG A 128 -7.29 20.14 20.38
N VAL A 129 -6.24 20.41 19.62
CA VAL A 129 -4.99 19.61 19.60
C VAL A 129 -4.26 19.61 20.94
N ARG A 130 -4.35 20.71 21.71
CA ARG A 130 -3.61 20.84 22.98
C ARG A 130 -4.05 19.86 24.07
N ASN A 131 -5.31 19.44 24.07
CA ASN A 131 -5.91 18.63 25.13
C ASN A 131 -6.88 17.54 24.64
N GLY A 132 -7.09 17.40 23.32
CA GLY A 132 -7.97 16.38 22.74
C GLY A 132 -9.46 16.65 22.94
N GLN A 133 -9.83 17.83 23.47
CA GLN A 133 -11.23 18.17 23.73
C GLN A 133 -11.99 18.30 22.40
N ARG A 134 -13.10 17.57 22.26
CA ARG A 134 -14.04 17.77 21.16
C ARG A 134 -14.71 19.14 21.30
N ILE A 135 -14.58 19.98 20.28
CA ILE A 135 -15.14 21.34 20.25
C ILE A 135 -16.31 21.48 19.27
N ALA A 136 -16.40 20.61 18.26
CA ALA A 136 -17.52 20.59 17.31
C ALA A 136 -17.81 19.17 16.83
N GLN A 137 -19.05 18.98 16.39
CA GLN A 137 -19.60 17.71 15.92
C GLN A 137 -20.73 17.98 14.92
N ASP A 138 -20.70 17.31 13.78
CA ASP A 138 -21.84 17.12 12.89
C ASP A 138 -22.06 15.62 12.68
N SER A 139 -23.28 15.14 12.91
CA SER A 139 -23.71 13.76 12.75
C SER A 139 -24.83 13.60 11.72
N GLY A 140 -25.17 14.64 10.97
CA GLY A 140 -26.20 14.63 9.92
C GLY A 140 -25.74 13.98 8.61
N TYR A 141 -24.92 12.92 8.68
CA TYR A 141 -24.34 12.22 7.53
C TYR A 141 -25.07 10.90 7.28
N GLY A 142 -25.38 10.61 6.02
CA GLY A 142 -26.08 9.39 5.61
C GLY A 142 -25.18 8.25 5.13
N GLY A 143 -23.85 8.43 5.17
CA GLY A 143 -22.89 7.48 4.63
C GLY A 143 -21.45 7.80 5.03
N ASP A 144 -20.50 7.06 4.47
CA ASP A 144 -19.08 7.26 4.72
C ASP A 144 -18.65 8.68 4.35
N SER A 145 -17.85 9.30 5.19
CA SER A 145 -17.28 10.62 4.90
C SER A 145 -15.88 10.43 4.33
N SER A 146 -15.71 10.71 3.03
CA SER A 146 -14.50 10.36 2.28
C SER A 146 -13.32 11.28 2.60
N GLN A 147 -13.53 12.60 2.69
CA GLN A 147 -12.45 13.56 2.97
C GLN A 147 -12.87 14.76 3.81
N VAL A 148 -11.87 15.35 4.47
CA VAL A 148 -11.97 16.64 5.17
C VAL A 148 -10.78 17.55 4.85
N ARG A 149 -11.03 18.82 4.54
CA ARG A 149 -9.96 19.81 4.30
C ARG A 149 -10.28 21.13 4.96
N PHE A 150 -9.24 21.79 5.45
CA PHE A 150 -9.28 23.18 5.88
C PHE A 150 -8.91 24.12 4.74
N SER A 151 -9.55 25.29 4.69
CA SER A 151 -9.06 26.45 3.95
C SER A 151 -7.91 27.12 4.73
N ARG A 152 -7.22 28.11 4.13
CA ARG A 152 -6.22 28.93 4.87
C ARG A 152 -6.84 29.83 5.94
N SER A 153 -8.11 30.21 5.80
CA SER A 153 -8.86 31.05 6.75
C SER A 153 -9.57 30.26 7.85
N GLY A 154 -9.56 28.93 7.79
CA GLY A 154 -10.06 28.06 8.86
C GLY A 154 -11.42 27.41 8.59
N GLU A 155 -12.10 27.75 7.49
CA GLU A 155 -13.29 27.03 7.03
C GLU A 155 -12.97 25.55 6.72
N VAL A 156 -13.97 24.68 6.83
CA VAL A 156 -13.83 23.24 6.61
C VAL A 156 -14.76 22.79 5.49
N VAL A 157 -14.25 21.99 4.55
CA VAL A 157 -15.08 21.28 3.57
C VAL A 157 -15.00 19.77 3.80
N THR A 158 -16.13 19.09 3.66
CA THR A 158 -16.21 17.62 3.71
C THR A 158 -17.02 17.06 2.55
N THR A 159 -16.71 15.82 2.16
CA THR A 159 -17.43 15.03 1.16
C THR A 159 -17.93 13.73 1.76
N SER A 160 -19.09 13.26 1.32
CA SER A 160 -19.67 12.00 1.80
C SER A 160 -20.41 11.23 0.72
N ASP A 161 -20.41 9.90 0.91
CA ASP A 161 -21.13 8.92 0.12
C ASP A 161 -22.67 9.08 0.18
N ASP A 162 -23.18 9.93 1.07
CA ASP A 162 -24.58 10.39 1.06
C ASP A 162 -24.90 11.39 -0.07
N GLY A 163 -23.92 11.66 -0.94
CA GLY A 163 -24.08 12.52 -2.10
C GLY A 163 -24.01 14.00 -1.77
N LYS A 164 -23.47 14.41 -0.61
CA LYS A 164 -23.42 15.83 -0.22
C LYS A 164 -21.98 16.33 -0.03
N ILE A 165 -21.79 17.59 -0.43
CA ILE A 165 -20.66 18.42 -0.02
C ILE A 165 -21.16 19.33 1.10
N ARG A 166 -20.40 19.44 2.20
CA ARG A 166 -20.73 20.32 3.32
C ARG A 166 -19.59 21.29 3.58
N LEU A 167 -19.93 22.56 3.76
CA LEU A 167 -19.02 23.65 4.08
C LEU A 167 -19.37 24.20 5.47
N TYR A 168 -18.34 24.34 6.30
CA TYR A 168 -18.43 24.88 7.64
C TYR A 168 -17.58 26.14 7.76
N ASP A 169 -18.04 27.09 8.56
CA ASP A 169 -17.29 28.30 8.88
C ASP A 169 -16.04 27.98 9.74
N ALA A 170 -15.22 29.00 10.00
CA ALA A 170 -14.02 28.88 10.85
C ALA A 170 -14.34 28.60 12.33
N THR A 171 -15.62 28.65 12.73
CA THR A 171 -16.13 28.26 14.05
C THR A 171 -16.77 26.86 14.04
N PHE A 172 -16.63 26.14 12.93
CA PHE A 172 -17.11 24.77 12.69
C PHE A 172 -18.64 24.63 12.65
N ARG A 173 -19.37 25.71 12.34
CA ARG A 173 -20.82 25.67 12.11
C ARG A 173 -21.08 25.41 10.64
N LEU A 174 -22.03 24.52 10.36
CA LEU A 174 -22.43 24.19 8.99
C LEU A 174 -23.07 25.42 8.33
N GLU A 175 -22.44 25.97 7.29
CA GLU A 175 -22.94 27.13 6.54
C GLU A 175 -23.78 26.69 5.34
N VAL A 176 -23.25 25.76 4.55
CA VAL A 176 -23.84 25.38 3.26
C VAL A 176 -23.73 23.87 3.05
N THR A 177 -24.82 23.27 2.54
CA THR A 177 -24.83 21.89 2.05
C THR A 177 -25.25 21.87 0.59
N ARG A 178 -24.48 21.18 -0.25
CA ARG A 178 -24.81 20.95 -1.66
C ARG A 178 -25.11 19.48 -1.90
N GLN A 179 -26.33 19.19 -2.36
CA GLN A 179 -26.69 17.86 -2.87
C GLN A 179 -26.14 17.68 -4.28
N ILE A 180 -25.48 16.54 -4.49
CA ILE A 180 -24.97 16.08 -5.79
C ILE A 180 -25.99 15.11 -6.40
N PRO A 181 -26.12 15.07 -7.74
CA PRO A 181 -26.99 14.11 -8.43
C PRO A 181 -26.71 12.66 -8.00
N THR A 182 -27.77 11.86 -7.82
CA THR A 182 -27.74 10.53 -7.20
C THR A 182 -26.81 9.50 -7.88
N HIS A 183 -26.46 9.71 -9.15
CA HIS A 183 -25.60 8.82 -9.93
C HIS A 183 -24.09 9.14 -9.79
N MET A 184 -23.73 10.09 -8.92
CA MET A 184 -22.36 10.48 -8.62
C MET A 184 -22.22 10.65 -7.11
N LYS A 185 -21.04 10.30 -6.57
CA LYS A 185 -20.72 10.54 -5.15
C LYS A 185 -19.48 11.41 -5.04
N PRO A 186 -19.52 12.52 -4.27
CA PRO A 186 -18.34 13.36 -4.07
C PRO A 186 -17.32 12.59 -3.24
N HIS A 187 -16.06 12.60 -3.68
CA HIS A 187 -14.99 11.80 -3.08
C HIS A 187 -13.90 12.66 -2.46
N ALA A 188 -13.22 13.50 -3.24
CA ALA A 188 -12.26 14.48 -2.72
C ALA A 188 -12.79 15.90 -2.89
N ALA A 189 -12.46 16.78 -1.94
CA ALA A 189 -12.73 18.21 -2.03
C ALA A 189 -11.54 19.02 -1.51
N MET A 190 -11.28 20.18 -2.11
CA MET A 190 -10.12 20.99 -1.79
C MET A 190 -10.35 22.45 -2.15
N PHE A 191 -10.04 23.36 -1.22
CA PHE A 191 -10.02 24.80 -1.45
C PHE A 191 -8.89 25.21 -2.40
N SER A 192 -9.17 26.18 -3.27
CA SER A 192 -8.12 26.92 -3.98
C SER A 192 -7.24 27.68 -2.98
N PRO A 193 -5.98 28.00 -3.32
CA PRO A 193 -5.05 28.64 -2.37
C PRO A 193 -5.48 30.01 -1.85
N ASP A 194 -6.30 30.73 -2.61
CA ASP A 194 -6.93 32.00 -2.24
C ASP A 194 -8.24 31.82 -1.45
N GLY A 195 -8.77 30.59 -1.35
CA GLY A 195 -9.98 30.23 -0.61
C GLY A 195 -11.29 30.62 -1.30
N SER A 196 -11.25 31.06 -2.56
CA SER A 196 -12.44 31.51 -3.31
C SER A 196 -13.22 30.36 -3.95
N MET A 197 -12.55 29.24 -4.24
CA MET A 197 -13.11 28.09 -4.96
C MET A 197 -12.88 26.77 -4.21
N ILE A 198 -13.66 25.75 -4.58
CA ILE A 198 -13.52 24.37 -4.09
C ILE A 198 -13.57 23.42 -5.29
N ALA A 199 -12.48 22.71 -5.57
CA ALA A 199 -12.46 21.63 -6.55
C ALA A 199 -12.95 20.33 -5.89
N VAL A 200 -13.80 19.58 -6.59
CA VAL A 200 -14.39 18.32 -6.12
C VAL A 200 -14.30 17.26 -7.19
N SER A 201 -13.86 16.06 -6.80
CA SER A 201 -13.87 14.87 -7.64
C SER A 201 -15.00 13.93 -7.23
N PHE A 202 -15.40 13.06 -8.16
CA PHE A 202 -16.53 12.15 -7.95
C PHE A 202 -16.15 10.71 -8.31
N THR A 203 -16.75 9.76 -7.58
CA THR A 203 -16.78 8.36 -8.01
C THR A 203 -18.00 8.08 -8.88
N GLY A 204 -17.89 7.09 -9.78
CA GLY A 204 -18.96 6.64 -10.67
C GLY A 204 -18.93 7.29 -12.06
N LYS A 205 -18.38 8.51 -12.17
CA LYS A 205 -18.11 9.20 -13.44
C LYS A 205 -16.78 9.96 -13.37
N PRO A 206 -16.01 10.04 -14.47
CA PRO A 206 -14.76 10.78 -14.54
C PRO A 206 -15.04 12.28 -14.65
N VAL A 207 -15.51 12.90 -13.57
CA VAL A 207 -15.85 14.32 -13.52
C VAL A 207 -15.06 14.98 -12.39
N VAL A 208 -14.57 16.17 -12.68
CA VAL A 208 -14.12 17.14 -11.69
C VAL A 208 -15.00 18.36 -11.83
N SER A 209 -15.41 18.98 -10.73
CA SER A 209 -16.18 20.22 -10.74
C SER A 209 -15.55 21.23 -9.79
N VAL A 210 -15.56 22.49 -10.20
CA VAL A 210 -15.10 23.60 -9.36
C VAL A 210 -16.32 24.41 -8.93
N PHE A 211 -16.46 24.59 -7.62
CA PHE A 211 -17.55 25.29 -6.98
C PHE A 211 -17.08 26.61 -6.38
N SER A 212 -17.97 27.58 -6.32
CA SER A 212 -17.81 28.79 -5.51
C SER A 212 -17.80 28.40 -4.04
N ARG A 213 -16.78 28.85 -3.30
CA ARG A 213 -16.75 28.63 -1.86
C ARG A 213 -17.94 29.30 -1.17
N LYS A 214 -18.43 30.44 -1.67
CA LYS A 214 -19.46 31.25 -1.00
C LYS A 214 -20.78 30.50 -0.78
N ASN A 215 -21.18 29.68 -1.75
CA ASN A 215 -22.52 29.09 -1.81
C ASN A 215 -22.56 27.68 -2.39
N LEU A 216 -21.40 27.07 -2.71
CA LEU A 216 -21.29 25.77 -3.38
C LEU A 216 -22.08 25.69 -4.70
N GLU A 217 -22.21 26.81 -5.42
CA GLU A 217 -22.66 26.80 -6.81
C GLU A 217 -21.50 26.39 -7.73
N MET A 218 -21.79 25.56 -8.73
CA MET A 218 -20.78 25.15 -9.71
C MET A 218 -20.38 26.38 -10.53
N LEU A 219 -19.08 26.65 -10.59
CA LEU A 219 -18.52 27.70 -11.43
C LEU A 219 -18.19 27.17 -12.82
N TYR A 220 -17.48 26.04 -12.90
CA TYR A 220 -17.07 25.42 -14.16
C TYR A 220 -16.67 23.95 -13.97
N LEU A 221 -16.49 23.26 -15.09
CA LEU A 221 -15.99 21.89 -15.18
C LEU A 221 -14.66 21.92 -15.92
N PRO A 222 -13.54 21.48 -15.32
CA PRO A 222 -12.30 21.27 -16.07
C PRO A 222 -12.49 20.31 -17.25
N ASP A 223 -11.70 20.48 -18.30
CA ASP A 223 -11.78 19.66 -19.51
C ASP A 223 -11.38 18.20 -19.21
N MET A 224 -12.34 17.30 -19.39
CA MET A 224 -12.21 15.86 -19.14
C MET A 224 -11.95 15.05 -20.41
N SER A 225 -11.69 15.71 -21.55
CA SER A 225 -11.46 15.04 -22.83
C SER A 225 -10.31 14.04 -22.75
N GLY A 226 -10.56 12.80 -23.18
CA GLY A 226 -9.58 11.72 -23.15
C GLY A 226 -9.38 11.04 -21.79
N VAL A 227 -10.04 11.49 -20.71
CA VAL A 227 -9.95 10.82 -19.41
C VAL A 227 -10.65 9.45 -19.46
N THR A 228 -9.85 8.40 -19.42
CA THR A 228 -10.27 7.04 -19.06
C THR A 228 -10.22 6.89 -17.54
N GLY A 229 -11.12 6.19 -16.84
CA GLY A 229 -11.02 5.98 -15.38
C GLY A 229 -11.23 7.22 -14.50
N ASN A 230 -11.00 7.12 -13.19
CA ASN A 230 -11.38 8.16 -12.22
C ASN A 230 -10.21 9.08 -11.84
N LEU A 231 -10.51 10.36 -11.61
CA LEU A 231 -9.59 11.35 -11.03
C LEU A 231 -9.96 11.65 -9.57
N ASN A 232 -9.86 10.62 -8.73
CA ASN A 232 -10.30 10.67 -7.33
C ASN A 232 -9.38 11.51 -6.41
N VAL A 233 -8.22 11.94 -6.90
CA VAL A 233 -7.23 12.70 -6.12
C VAL A 233 -6.99 14.04 -6.80
N LEU A 234 -7.07 15.13 -6.04
CA LEU A 234 -6.93 16.49 -6.55
C LEU A 234 -5.86 17.28 -5.77
N ALA A 235 -5.14 18.17 -6.45
CA ALA A 235 -4.27 19.18 -5.84
C ALA A 235 -4.34 20.50 -6.64
N TRP A 236 -4.41 21.65 -5.97
CA TRP A 236 -4.14 22.95 -6.60
C TRP A 236 -2.64 23.22 -6.54
N SER A 237 -2.07 23.86 -7.55
CA SER A 237 -0.76 24.48 -7.39
C SER A 237 -0.80 25.52 -6.27
N ALA A 238 0.33 25.76 -5.60
CA ALA A 238 0.37 26.68 -4.45
C ALA A 238 0.03 28.14 -4.80
N ASP A 239 0.21 28.52 -6.07
CA ASP A 239 -0.14 29.82 -6.65
C ASP A 239 -1.57 29.89 -7.22
N GLY A 240 -2.30 28.77 -7.24
CA GLY A 240 -3.68 28.68 -7.72
C GLY A 240 -3.84 28.68 -9.23
N LYS A 241 -2.75 28.76 -10.00
CA LYS A 241 -2.79 28.82 -11.47
C LYS A 241 -3.04 27.47 -12.13
N SER A 242 -2.91 26.38 -11.38
CA SER A 242 -3.10 25.03 -11.92
C SER A 242 -3.90 24.15 -10.98
N LEU A 243 -4.59 23.19 -11.60
CA LEU A 243 -5.26 22.08 -10.93
C LEU A 243 -4.64 20.77 -11.42
N PHE A 244 -4.46 19.82 -10.51
CA PHE A 244 -3.97 18.49 -10.79
C PHE A 244 -5.06 17.48 -10.43
N GLY A 245 -5.24 16.48 -11.28
CA GLY A 245 -6.16 15.37 -11.08
C GLY A 245 -5.49 14.04 -11.35
N ALA A 246 -5.66 13.08 -10.46
CA ALA A 246 -5.02 11.78 -10.54
C ALA A 246 -5.90 10.66 -9.97
N GLY A 247 -5.54 9.42 -10.30
CA GLY A 247 -6.25 8.24 -9.80
C GLY A 247 -5.98 7.03 -10.69
N THR A 248 -7.04 6.53 -11.33
CA THR A 248 -6.97 5.38 -12.24
C THR A 248 -6.87 5.78 -13.71
N HIS A 249 -6.80 7.08 -14.01
CA HIS A 249 -6.68 7.54 -15.39
C HIS A 249 -5.44 7.01 -16.08
N MET A 250 -5.63 6.42 -17.27
CA MET A 250 -4.64 5.60 -17.94
C MET A 250 -4.58 5.82 -19.45
N VAL A 251 -3.38 6.01 -19.97
CA VAL A 251 -3.09 5.95 -21.41
C VAL A 251 -1.88 5.04 -21.63
N ARG A 252 -1.95 4.12 -22.60
CA ARG A 252 -0.88 3.16 -22.93
C ARG A 252 -0.26 2.48 -21.69
N PHE A 253 -1.10 1.93 -20.82
CA PHE A 253 -0.72 1.22 -19.57
C PHE A 253 -0.01 2.06 -18.50
N LYS A 254 0.09 3.38 -18.67
CA LYS A 254 0.61 4.29 -17.64
C LYS A 254 -0.53 5.08 -17.01
N ARG A 255 -0.50 5.19 -15.69
CA ARG A 255 -1.35 6.12 -14.93
C ARG A 255 -0.84 7.54 -15.07
N MET A 256 -1.80 8.43 -15.24
CA MET A 256 -1.57 9.83 -15.56
C MET A 256 -1.90 10.73 -14.39
N ILE A 257 -1.11 11.78 -14.21
CA ILE A 257 -1.54 13.00 -13.54
C ILE A 257 -2.00 13.95 -14.64
N ARG A 258 -3.29 14.27 -14.65
CA ARG A 258 -3.81 15.37 -15.47
C ARG A 258 -3.46 16.68 -14.80
N TRP A 259 -2.85 17.59 -15.55
CA TRP A 259 -2.50 18.93 -15.11
C TRP A 259 -3.23 19.93 -15.99
N TRP A 260 -4.23 20.60 -15.42
CA TRP A 260 -4.92 21.71 -16.08
C TRP A 260 -4.22 23.05 -15.80
N SER A 261 -4.03 23.84 -16.85
CA SER A 261 -3.64 25.24 -16.78
C SER A 261 -4.84 26.12 -16.37
N ASN A 262 -4.57 27.38 -16.02
CA ASN A 262 -5.56 28.39 -15.64
C ASN A 262 -6.64 27.86 -14.69
N ALA A 263 -6.22 27.22 -13.59
CA ALA A 263 -7.14 26.71 -12.57
C ALA A 263 -8.16 25.66 -13.08
N GLY A 264 -7.94 25.06 -14.25
CA GLY A 264 -8.90 24.18 -14.92
C GLY A 264 -10.12 24.89 -15.48
N GLN A 265 -10.07 26.21 -15.67
CA GLN A 265 -11.15 26.92 -16.34
C GLN A 265 -11.26 26.50 -17.81
N THR A 266 -12.48 26.51 -18.30
CA THR A 266 -12.79 26.21 -19.70
C THR A 266 -13.39 27.43 -20.39
N ASP A 267 -13.22 27.49 -21.71
CA ASP A 267 -13.94 28.45 -22.55
C ASP A 267 -15.45 28.13 -22.62
N SER A 268 -16.21 28.94 -23.34
CA SER A 268 -17.65 28.75 -23.52
C SER A 268 -18.03 27.46 -24.26
N SER A 269 -17.06 26.78 -24.90
CA SER A 269 -17.24 25.48 -25.53
C SER A 269 -16.91 24.30 -24.60
N GLY A 270 -16.53 24.57 -23.34
CA GLY A 270 -16.13 23.56 -22.37
C GLY A 270 -14.72 23.02 -22.60
N ARG A 271 -13.91 23.68 -23.44
CA ARG A 271 -12.53 23.29 -23.71
C ARG A 271 -11.58 24.04 -22.79
N GLY A 272 -10.58 23.34 -22.28
CA GLY A 272 -9.57 23.88 -21.36
C GLY A 272 -8.20 23.35 -21.72
N GLU A 273 -7.16 24.08 -21.29
CA GLU A 273 -5.78 23.68 -21.54
C GLU A 273 -5.32 22.69 -20.46
N PHE A 274 -4.81 21.52 -20.88
CA PHE A 274 -4.26 20.52 -19.98
C PHE A 274 -3.16 19.68 -20.63
N VAL A 275 -2.36 19.03 -19.79
CA VAL A 275 -1.41 17.98 -20.17
C VAL A 275 -1.60 16.75 -19.29
N ASP A 276 -1.41 15.55 -19.86
CA ASP A 276 -1.41 14.29 -19.10
C ASP A 276 0.03 13.79 -18.92
N LEU A 277 0.47 13.70 -17.67
CA LEU A 277 1.83 13.31 -17.30
C LEU A 277 1.89 11.81 -16.91
N PRO A 278 2.64 10.97 -17.64
CA PRO A 278 2.80 9.56 -17.30
C PRO A 278 3.75 9.36 -16.12
N VAL A 279 3.23 8.87 -14.99
CA VAL A 279 4.00 8.82 -13.74
C VAL A 279 4.26 7.41 -13.20
N THR A 280 3.34 6.46 -13.38
CA THR A 280 3.45 5.09 -12.84
C THR A 280 2.57 4.12 -13.64
N ASP A 281 2.58 2.82 -13.35
CA ASP A 281 1.69 1.80 -13.92
C ASP A 281 0.51 1.41 -13.01
N THR A 282 0.57 1.78 -11.72
CA THR A 282 -0.49 1.50 -10.74
C THR A 282 -1.25 2.74 -10.30
N SER A 283 -2.46 2.56 -9.77
CA SER A 283 -3.34 3.67 -9.38
C SER A 283 -2.64 4.66 -8.46
N ILE A 284 -2.72 5.95 -8.79
CA ILE A 284 -2.21 7.04 -7.96
C ILE A 284 -3.15 7.18 -6.76
N GLN A 285 -2.59 7.19 -5.56
CA GLN A 285 -3.36 7.24 -4.31
C GLN A 285 -3.46 8.67 -3.77
N TYR A 286 -2.36 9.44 -3.80
CA TYR A 286 -2.30 10.81 -3.28
C TYR A 286 -1.40 11.70 -4.13
N ILE A 287 -1.71 12.99 -4.17
CA ILE A 287 -0.86 14.05 -4.70
C ILE A 287 -0.82 15.23 -3.72
N LEU A 288 0.35 15.85 -3.57
CA LEU A 288 0.56 17.04 -2.74
C LEU A 288 1.35 18.08 -3.55
N PRO A 289 0.89 19.34 -3.62
CA PRO A 289 1.59 20.37 -4.36
C PRO A 289 2.80 20.90 -3.59
N PHE A 290 3.83 21.30 -4.32
CA PHE A 290 4.95 22.08 -3.78
C PHE A 290 4.70 23.59 -3.93
N LYS A 291 5.25 24.39 -3.01
CA LYS A 291 5.20 25.87 -3.00
C LYS A 291 5.79 26.49 -4.25
N LYS A 292 6.87 25.90 -4.76
CA LYS A 292 7.57 26.36 -5.97
C LYS A 292 7.03 25.71 -7.24
N GLY A 293 5.90 25.02 -7.17
CA GLY A 293 5.31 24.29 -8.30
C GLY A 293 5.77 22.83 -8.40
N GLY A 294 5.02 22.04 -9.16
CA GLY A 294 5.15 20.58 -9.19
C GLY A 294 4.35 19.90 -8.06
N VAL A 295 4.38 18.57 -8.05
CA VAL A 295 3.64 17.72 -7.11
C VAL A 295 4.46 16.52 -6.64
N LEU A 296 4.30 16.14 -5.38
CA LEU A 296 4.66 14.84 -4.84
C LEU A 296 3.48 13.88 -5.04
N PHE A 297 3.72 12.64 -5.45
CA PHE A 297 2.67 11.64 -5.64
C PHE A 297 3.01 10.29 -5.03
N THR A 298 1.97 9.52 -4.70
CA THR A 298 2.09 8.10 -4.32
C THR A 298 1.24 7.19 -5.18
N SER A 299 1.62 5.92 -5.33
CA SER A 299 0.84 4.90 -6.04
C SER A 299 0.55 3.66 -5.20
N LEU A 300 -0.34 2.79 -5.71
CA LEU A 300 -0.73 1.53 -5.07
C LEU A 300 0.45 0.54 -4.94
N SER A 301 1.43 0.59 -5.85
CA SER A 301 2.68 -0.21 -5.80
C SER A 301 3.83 0.50 -5.10
N ASP A 302 3.52 1.21 -4.00
CA ASP A 302 4.49 1.85 -3.11
C ASP A 302 5.33 2.98 -3.71
N VAL A 303 5.06 3.43 -4.94
CA VAL A 303 5.83 4.54 -5.50
C VAL A 303 5.64 5.79 -4.64
N LEU A 304 6.75 6.45 -4.31
CA LEU A 304 6.79 7.83 -3.83
C LEU A 304 7.68 8.61 -4.81
N GLY A 305 7.07 9.45 -5.62
CA GLY A 305 7.74 10.16 -6.70
C GLY A 305 7.34 11.62 -6.78
N LEU A 306 8.12 12.42 -7.52
CA LEU A 306 7.85 13.84 -7.70
C LEU A 306 7.74 14.18 -9.19
N VAL A 307 6.87 15.14 -9.49
CA VAL A 307 6.82 15.86 -10.75
C VAL A 307 7.25 17.29 -10.44
N ASP A 308 8.24 17.81 -11.15
CA ASP A 308 8.69 19.18 -10.94
C ASP A 308 7.74 20.22 -11.58
N GLN A 309 8.05 21.49 -11.38
CA GLN A 309 7.31 22.63 -11.94
C GLN A 309 7.37 22.74 -13.48
N GLN A 310 8.22 21.96 -14.15
CA GLN A 310 8.27 21.86 -15.63
C GLN A 310 7.50 20.63 -16.15
N GLY A 311 6.98 19.78 -15.27
CA GLY A 311 6.29 18.54 -15.64
C GLY A 311 7.23 17.35 -15.83
N PHE A 312 8.52 17.48 -15.52
CA PHE A 312 9.42 16.33 -15.53
C PHE A 312 9.20 15.46 -14.31
N VAL A 313 9.04 14.17 -14.54
CA VAL A 313 8.95 13.17 -13.48
C VAL A 313 10.36 12.96 -12.93
N GLY A 314 10.64 13.56 -11.77
CA GLY A 314 11.91 13.46 -11.05
C GLY A 314 12.06 12.13 -10.32
N HIS A 315 13.00 12.06 -9.36
CA HIS A 315 13.32 10.85 -8.60
C HIS A 315 12.08 10.10 -8.13
N VAL A 316 11.76 9.03 -8.85
CA VAL A 316 10.80 8.03 -8.43
C VAL A 316 11.58 7.10 -7.51
N ARG A 317 11.29 7.10 -6.20
CA ARG A 317 11.59 5.89 -5.42
C ARG A 317 10.62 4.83 -5.91
N LYS A 318 10.99 4.22 -7.05
CA LYS A 318 10.52 2.89 -7.43
C LYS A 318 11.25 1.99 -6.49
N TYR A 319 10.60 1.73 -5.38
CA TYR A 319 11.04 0.64 -4.59
C TYR A 319 11.04 -0.61 -5.48
N PRO A 320 12.15 -1.36 -5.56
CA PRO A 320 12.07 -2.67 -6.17
C PRO A 320 11.07 -3.42 -5.32
N ASP A 321 9.93 -3.73 -5.95
CA ASP A 321 8.98 -4.76 -5.62
C ASP A 321 9.51 -5.61 -4.45
N ILE A 322 9.25 -5.17 -3.19
CA ILE A 322 9.43 -6.06 -2.04
C ILE A 322 8.61 -7.29 -2.35
N VAL A 323 7.42 -7.04 -2.88
CA VAL A 323 6.48 -7.97 -3.46
C VAL A 323 7.08 -8.80 -4.58
N PHE A 324 6.97 -10.13 -4.57
CA PHE A 324 7.27 -10.90 -5.78
C PHE A 324 6.26 -10.56 -6.90
N PRO A 325 6.69 -9.99 -8.04
CA PRO A 325 5.75 -9.60 -9.09
C PRO A 325 5.15 -10.84 -9.78
N LYS A 326 4.03 -10.66 -10.49
CA LYS A 326 3.55 -11.66 -11.45
C LYS A 326 4.48 -11.60 -12.68
N CYS A 327 5.61 -12.28 -12.60
CA CYS A 327 6.70 -12.12 -13.58
C CYS A 327 6.51 -12.96 -14.84
N ARG A 328 7.01 -12.44 -15.97
CA ARG A 328 7.25 -13.21 -17.20
C ARG A 328 8.52 -14.05 -17.04
N GLY A 329 8.46 -15.13 -16.26
CA GLY A 329 9.62 -16.00 -16.01
C GLY A 329 9.35 -17.08 -14.97
N PHE A 330 10.32 -17.98 -14.77
CA PHE A 330 10.22 -19.06 -13.78
C PHE A 330 11.17 -18.82 -12.60
N MET A 331 10.72 -19.15 -11.39
CA MET A 331 11.64 -19.40 -10.28
C MET A 331 12.49 -20.64 -10.62
N LYS A 332 13.80 -20.49 -10.68
CA LYS A 332 14.75 -21.58 -10.95
C LYS A 332 15.47 -21.99 -9.67
N ILE A 333 15.73 -23.27 -9.50
CA ILE A 333 16.35 -23.81 -8.27
C ILE A 333 17.43 -24.83 -8.63
N SER A 334 18.45 -25.00 -7.78
CA SER A 334 19.37 -26.14 -7.87
C SER A 334 18.64 -27.45 -7.53
N PRO A 335 19.16 -28.63 -7.93
CA PRO A 335 18.59 -29.93 -7.56
C PRO A 335 18.25 -30.10 -6.07
N SER A 336 19.11 -29.61 -5.19
CA SER A 336 18.94 -29.66 -3.74
C SER A 336 18.04 -28.54 -3.20
N GLY A 337 17.81 -27.47 -3.96
CA GLY A 337 17.06 -26.30 -3.52
C GLY A 337 17.87 -25.30 -2.70
N ASN A 338 19.19 -25.48 -2.59
CA ASN A 338 20.08 -24.59 -1.86
C ASN A 338 20.44 -23.29 -2.61
N MET A 339 20.22 -23.26 -3.92
CA MET A 339 20.44 -22.09 -4.75
C MET A 339 19.14 -21.78 -5.49
N ILE A 340 18.71 -20.53 -5.40
CA ILE A 340 17.47 -20.06 -6.01
C ILE A 340 17.73 -18.82 -6.85
N SER A 341 17.09 -18.78 -8.01
CA SER A 341 17.04 -17.62 -8.89
C SER A 341 15.60 -17.22 -9.11
N PHE A 342 15.31 -15.93 -8.96
CA PHE A 342 13.96 -15.41 -9.08
C PHE A 342 13.93 -14.00 -9.68
N PRO A 343 12.90 -13.70 -10.47
CA PRO A 343 12.74 -12.38 -11.07
C PRO A 343 12.43 -11.33 -10.00
N LEU A 344 13.13 -10.20 -10.08
CA LEU A 344 12.94 -9.02 -9.26
C LEU A 344 12.12 -7.92 -9.97
N THR A 345 11.84 -8.11 -11.26
CA THR A 345 11.01 -7.19 -12.07
C THR A 345 9.96 -7.98 -12.84
N PRO A 346 8.76 -7.40 -13.09
CA PRO A 346 7.71 -8.06 -13.87
C PRO A 346 8.17 -8.51 -15.26
N GLU A 347 9.00 -7.71 -15.92
CA GLU A 347 9.56 -7.97 -17.25
C GLU A 347 10.72 -9.00 -17.22
N ASN A 348 11.11 -9.48 -16.04
CA ASN A 348 12.21 -10.42 -15.84
C ASN A 348 13.55 -9.90 -16.41
N THR A 349 13.77 -8.59 -16.28
CA THR A 349 15.01 -7.91 -16.67
C THR A 349 16.07 -7.94 -15.58
N LEU A 350 15.66 -8.14 -14.32
CA LEU A 350 16.55 -8.33 -13.18
C LEU A 350 16.21 -9.64 -12.47
N ASN A 351 17.25 -10.45 -12.19
CA ASN A 351 17.10 -11.69 -11.42
C ASN A 351 17.96 -11.65 -10.18
N GLY A 352 17.35 -11.94 -9.04
CA GLY A 352 18.01 -12.18 -7.77
C GLY A 352 18.48 -13.63 -7.69
N LEU A 353 19.70 -13.83 -7.23
CA LEU A 353 20.31 -15.14 -7.00
C LEU A 353 20.72 -15.22 -5.53
N PHE A 354 20.18 -16.21 -4.81
CA PHE A 354 20.55 -16.49 -3.43
C PHE A 354 21.13 -17.89 -3.29
N SER A 355 22.23 -18.03 -2.55
CA SER A 355 22.85 -19.30 -2.18
C SER A 355 22.78 -19.48 -0.67
N LEU A 356 22.18 -20.58 -0.23
CA LEU A 356 22.13 -20.99 1.17
C LEU A 356 23.50 -21.45 1.66
N ASP A 357 24.23 -22.24 0.87
CA ASP A 357 25.57 -22.72 1.23
C ASP A 357 26.54 -21.55 1.46
N GLN A 358 26.51 -20.55 0.57
CA GLN A 358 27.41 -19.40 0.64
C GLN A 358 26.85 -18.26 1.50
N LEU A 359 25.57 -18.34 1.88
CA LEU A 359 24.83 -17.24 2.53
C LEU A 359 25.05 -15.91 1.80
N GLN A 360 24.80 -15.92 0.50
CA GLN A 360 25.10 -14.78 -0.36
C GLN A 360 23.95 -14.48 -1.32
N PHE A 361 23.62 -13.19 -1.43
CA PHE A 361 22.70 -12.64 -2.41
C PHE A 361 23.44 -11.85 -3.50
N SER A 362 22.99 -11.96 -4.74
CA SER A 362 23.49 -11.16 -5.87
C SER A 362 22.40 -10.89 -6.91
N ILE A 363 22.59 -9.86 -7.73
CA ILE A 363 21.68 -9.49 -8.83
C ILE A 363 22.47 -9.53 -10.14
N ASN A 364 21.86 -10.05 -11.21
CA ASN A 364 22.39 -10.02 -12.59
C ASN A 364 23.76 -10.70 -12.83
N LYS A 365 24.05 -11.82 -12.17
CA LYS A 365 25.09 -12.73 -12.69
C LYS A 365 24.47 -13.61 -13.78
N SER A 366 25.23 -13.90 -14.84
CA SER A 366 24.85 -14.77 -15.96
C SER A 366 24.08 -16.01 -15.49
N GLU A 367 23.17 -16.53 -16.31
CA GLU A 367 22.43 -17.76 -15.99
C GLU A 367 23.40 -18.84 -15.53
N LYS A 368 23.37 -19.16 -14.23
CA LYS A 368 24.21 -20.22 -13.68
C LYS A 368 23.74 -21.55 -14.26
N VAL A 369 24.69 -22.29 -14.82
CA VAL A 369 24.49 -23.67 -15.29
C VAL A 369 23.97 -24.53 -14.13
N GLY A 370 22.98 -25.39 -14.41
CA GLY A 370 22.46 -26.37 -13.46
C GLY A 370 21.23 -25.93 -12.64
N LEU A 371 20.67 -24.74 -12.86
CA LEU A 371 19.38 -24.36 -12.29
C LEU A 371 18.20 -24.91 -13.11
N MET A 372 17.26 -25.54 -12.42
CA MET A 372 16.09 -26.18 -13.01
C MET A 372 14.87 -25.26 -13.01
N VAL A 373 14.14 -25.21 -14.12
CA VAL A 373 12.79 -24.63 -14.21
C VAL A 373 11.73 -25.60 -13.66
N PRO A 374 10.55 -25.14 -13.18
CA PRO A 374 9.50 -26.02 -12.69
C PRO A 374 9.01 -26.96 -13.80
N LYS A 375 8.87 -28.25 -13.48
CA LYS A 375 8.30 -29.25 -14.41
C LYS A 375 6.79 -29.03 -14.52
N ARG A 376 6.29 -28.88 -15.74
CA ARG A 376 4.87 -28.60 -16.04
C ARG A 376 4.18 -29.70 -16.86
N ARG A 377 4.96 -30.66 -17.37
CA ARG A 377 4.48 -31.80 -18.16
C ARG A 377 5.17 -33.07 -17.65
N ALA A 378 4.41 -34.16 -17.64
CA ALA A 378 4.83 -35.47 -17.18
C ALA A 378 4.13 -36.53 -18.05
N SER A 379 4.75 -37.67 -18.27
CA SER A 379 4.12 -38.78 -19.00
C SER A 379 3.25 -39.64 -18.09
N SER A 380 3.57 -39.70 -16.79
CA SER A 380 2.91 -40.57 -15.80
C SER A 380 1.78 -39.88 -15.03
N ILE A 381 1.60 -38.57 -15.23
CA ILE A 381 0.46 -37.80 -14.73
C ILE A 381 -0.14 -37.07 -15.92
N ASN A 382 -1.38 -37.40 -16.28
CA ASN A 382 -2.11 -36.72 -17.34
C ASN A 382 -2.69 -35.38 -16.85
N LEU A 383 -1.82 -34.53 -16.31
CA LEU A 383 -2.15 -33.21 -15.81
C LEU A 383 -2.03 -32.19 -16.94
N ASN A 384 -3.16 -31.64 -17.36
CA ASN A 384 -3.23 -30.60 -18.39
C ASN A 384 -3.58 -29.26 -17.77
N ALA A 385 -3.04 -28.20 -18.35
CA ALA A 385 -3.27 -26.83 -17.90
C ALA A 385 -3.84 -26.00 -19.05
N SER A 386 -4.93 -25.27 -18.78
CA SER A 386 -5.54 -24.33 -19.72
C SER A 386 -5.76 -22.98 -19.06
N LEU A 387 -5.85 -21.93 -19.86
CA LEU A 387 -6.12 -20.58 -19.40
C LEU A 387 -7.45 -20.12 -20.00
N VAL A 388 -8.42 -19.79 -19.14
CA VAL A 388 -9.74 -19.30 -19.54
C VAL A 388 -9.97 -17.97 -18.81
N ASN A 389 -10.16 -16.88 -19.55
CA ASN A 389 -10.33 -15.53 -18.97
C ASN A 389 -9.21 -15.17 -17.95
N ASP A 390 -7.95 -15.48 -18.27
CA ASP A 390 -6.78 -15.30 -17.40
C ASP A 390 -6.75 -16.13 -16.10
N VAL A 391 -7.69 -17.06 -15.93
CA VAL A 391 -7.72 -18.02 -14.82
C VAL A 391 -7.10 -19.34 -15.28
N LEU A 392 -6.19 -19.88 -14.46
CA LEU A 392 -5.53 -21.14 -14.73
C LEU A 392 -6.41 -22.29 -14.25
N HIS A 393 -6.76 -23.20 -15.16
CA HIS A 393 -7.49 -24.43 -14.86
C HIS A 393 -6.55 -25.62 -15.02
N LEU A 394 -6.69 -26.61 -14.13
CA LEU A 394 -5.97 -27.88 -14.21
C LEU A 394 -6.96 -29.02 -14.38
N THR A 395 -6.67 -29.92 -15.30
CA THR A 395 -7.40 -31.18 -15.44
C THR A 395 -6.47 -32.36 -15.25
N ILE A 396 -6.97 -33.42 -14.61
CA ILE A 396 -6.28 -34.69 -14.44
C ILE A 396 -7.11 -35.79 -15.07
N ASP A 397 -6.52 -36.54 -16.00
CA ASP A 397 -7.23 -37.56 -16.78
C ASP A 397 -8.53 -37.02 -17.44
N GLY A 398 -8.49 -35.75 -17.85
CA GLY A 398 -9.63 -35.05 -18.47
C GLY A 398 -10.68 -34.50 -17.49
N GLN A 399 -10.57 -34.78 -16.19
CA GLN A 399 -11.47 -34.24 -15.16
C GLN A 399 -10.89 -32.98 -14.52
N GLU A 400 -11.71 -31.96 -14.29
CA GLU A 400 -11.26 -30.73 -13.64
C GLU A 400 -10.82 -30.99 -12.19
N LEU A 401 -9.67 -30.44 -11.81
CA LEU A 401 -9.15 -30.54 -10.46
C LEU A 401 -10.03 -29.71 -9.52
N VAL A 402 -10.70 -30.38 -8.59
CA VAL A 402 -11.59 -29.73 -7.63
C VAL A 402 -10.78 -28.96 -6.59
N MET A 403 -10.88 -27.63 -6.63
CA MET A 403 -10.23 -26.74 -5.68
C MET A 403 -11.13 -26.45 -4.46
N PRO A 404 -10.62 -26.57 -3.22
CA PRO A 404 -11.37 -26.18 -2.03
C PRO A 404 -11.81 -24.72 -2.11
N ASN A 405 -13.05 -24.42 -1.69
CA ASN A 405 -13.62 -23.07 -1.69
C ASN A 405 -13.58 -22.34 -3.05
N GLN A 406 -13.48 -23.08 -4.17
CA GLN A 406 -13.33 -22.52 -5.52
C GLN A 406 -12.14 -21.55 -5.64
N GLU A 407 -11.04 -21.82 -4.91
CA GLU A 407 -9.83 -21.00 -5.01
C GLU A 407 -9.23 -21.02 -6.42
N GLU A 408 -8.83 -19.84 -6.91
CA GLU A 408 -8.13 -19.69 -8.18
C GLU A 408 -6.69 -20.18 -8.10
N ILE A 409 -6.30 -21.00 -9.08
CA ILE A 409 -4.94 -21.51 -9.23
C ILE A 409 -4.06 -20.39 -9.80
N SER A 410 -2.95 -20.08 -9.12
CA SER A 410 -1.98 -19.10 -9.62
C SER A 410 -0.80 -19.77 -10.34
N CYS A 411 -0.36 -20.93 -9.87
CA CYS A 411 0.72 -21.71 -10.49
C CYS A 411 0.75 -23.16 -9.95
N PHE A 412 1.52 -24.03 -10.63
CA PHE A 412 1.73 -25.42 -10.21
C PHE A 412 3.11 -25.94 -10.63
N ALA A 413 3.55 -27.05 -10.06
CA ALA A 413 4.70 -27.81 -10.54
C ALA A 413 4.53 -29.30 -10.23
N ILE A 414 5.10 -30.14 -11.10
CA ILE A 414 5.09 -31.59 -10.97
C ILE A 414 6.43 -32.06 -10.40
N ALA A 415 6.41 -33.03 -9.50
CA ALA A 415 7.62 -33.66 -8.99
C ALA A 415 8.40 -34.34 -10.12
N ARG A 416 9.74 -34.40 -10.02
CA ARG A 416 10.59 -34.98 -11.08
C ARG A 416 10.30 -36.46 -11.32
N ASP A 417 10.06 -37.18 -10.23
CA ASP A 417 9.66 -38.59 -10.20
C ASP A 417 8.18 -38.83 -10.57
N GLU A 418 7.43 -37.76 -10.90
CA GLU A 418 6.04 -37.81 -11.36
C GLU A 418 5.07 -38.51 -10.39
N ARG A 419 5.39 -38.54 -9.08
CA ARG A 419 4.50 -39.15 -8.08
C ARG A 419 3.44 -38.20 -7.52
N PHE A 420 3.67 -36.89 -7.63
CA PHE A 420 2.81 -35.85 -7.08
C PHE A 420 3.01 -34.52 -7.80
N PHE A 421 2.11 -33.58 -7.54
CA PHE A 421 2.24 -32.18 -7.97
C PHE A 421 1.79 -31.23 -6.86
N VAL A 422 2.25 -29.98 -6.94
CA VAL A 422 1.93 -28.93 -5.98
C VAL A 422 1.28 -27.77 -6.71
N VAL A 423 0.24 -27.20 -6.10
CA VAL A 423 -0.55 -26.07 -6.59
C VAL A 423 -0.45 -24.92 -5.60
N GLY A 424 -0.25 -23.71 -6.11
CA GLY A 424 -0.35 -22.46 -5.35
C GLY A 424 -1.57 -21.65 -5.78
N THR A 425 -2.19 -20.96 -4.82
CA THR A 425 -3.34 -20.07 -5.02
C THR A 425 -3.08 -18.70 -4.40
N ASN A 426 -4.11 -17.84 -4.33
CA ASN A 426 -4.04 -16.56 -3.64
C ASN A 426 -3.97 -16.69 -2.10
N SER A 427 -4.28 -17.86 -1.54
CA SER A 427 -4.42 -18.05 -0.09
C SER A 427 -3.87 -19.37 0.44
N ALA A 428 -3.39 -20.27 -0.43
CA ALA A 428 -2.92 -21.58 0.00
C ALA A 428 -1.87 -22.20 -0.92
N LEU A 429 -1.18 -23.18 -0.35
CA LEU A 429 -0.31 -24.13 -1.04
C LEU A 429 -0.87 -25.54 -0.79
N MET A 430 -1.00 -26.34 -1.83
CA MET A 430 -1.62 -27.66 -1.77
C MET A 430 -0.80 -28.68 -2.53
N MET A 431 -0.69 -29.89 -1.99
CA MET A 431 -0.07 -31.02 -2.67
C MET A 431 -1.12 -32.07 -2.98
N PHE A 432 -1.05 -32.58 -4.21
CA PHE A 432 -1.90 -33.61 -4.75
C PHE A 432 -1.05 -34.78 -5.20
N ASP A 433 -1.54 -36.00 -4.98
CA ASP A 433 -0.91 -37.16 -5.60
C ASP A 433 -1.20 -37.23 -7.11
N ARG A 434 -0.63 -38.25 -7.77
CA ARG A 434 -0.85 -38.49 -9.21
C ARG A 434 -2.30 -38.72 -9.63
N SER A 435 -3.23 -38.97 -8.71
CA SER A 435 -4.66 -39.16 -8.98
C SER A 435 -5.50 -37.91 -8.65
N GLY A 436 -4.86 -36.82 -8.25
CA GLY A 436 -5.55 -35.58 -7.92
C GLY A 436 -6.16 -35.56 -6.53
N VAL A 437 -5.80 -36.51 -5.65
CA VAL A 437 -6.24 -36.50 -4.25
C VAL A 437 -5.34 -35.56 -3.46
N GLN A 438 -5.95 -34.55 -2.82
CA GLN A 438 -5.24 -33.61 -1.97
C GLN A 438 -4.66 -34.33 -0.74
N ARG A 439 -3.35 -34.24 -0.53
CA ARG A 439 -2.65 -34.85 0.61
C ARG A 439 -2.47 -33.88 1.77
N TRP A 440 -2.27 -32.60 1.47
CA TRP A 440 -2.27 -31.54 2.48
C TRP A 440 -2.57 -30.18 1.85
N ARG A 441 -2.95 -29.24 2.73
CA ARG A 441 -3.18 -27.83 2.41
C ARG A 441 -2.54 -26.97 3.50
N ALA A 442 -1.70 -26.03 3.11
CA ALA A 442 -1.13 -25.00 3.97
C ALA A 442 -1.77 -23.65 3.64
N VAL A 443 -2.41 -23.01 4.62
CA VAL A 443 -2.96 -21.65 4.47
C VAL A 443 -1.82 -20.65 4.50
N LEU A 444 -1.83 -19.71 3.56
CA LEU A 444 -0.81 -18.68 3.40
C LEU A 444 -1.41 -17.30 3.65
N SER A 445 -0.61 -16.40 4.23
CA SER A 445 -0.97 -15.00 4.45
C SER A 445 -0.85 -14.13 3.20
N SER A 446 -0.29 -14.68 2.12
CA SER A 446 0.01 -13.94 0.90
C SER A 446 -0.13 -14.85 -0.33
N PRO A 447 -0.59 -14.31 -1.48
CA PRO A 447 -0.68 -15.03 -2.74
C PRO A 447 0.62 -15.69 -3.19
N VAL A 448 0.51 -16.91 -3.73
CA VAL A 448 1.62 -17.61 -4.39
C VAL A 448 1.84 -17.02 -5.78
N ARG A 449 3.10 -16.69 -6.10
CA ARG A 449 3.50 -16.07 -7.37
C ARG A 449 4.30 -17.01 -8.25
N ALA A 450 5.19 -17.79 -7.65
CA ALA A 450 5.92 -18.84 -8.34
C ALA A 450 6.27 -19.96 -7.35
N LEU A 451 6.43 -21.16 -7.86
CA LEU A 451 6.90 -22.30 -7.07
C LEU A 451 7.75 -23.25 -7.91
N ASN A 452 8.59 -24.04 -7.24
CA ASN A 452 9.40 -25.09 -7.86
C ASN A 452 9.68 -26.21 -6.83
N ILE A 453 9.94 -27.44 -7.29
CA ILE A 453 10.11 -28.64 -6.45
C ILE A 453 11.53 -29.17 -6.62
N THR A 454 12.21 -29.46 -5.51
CA THR A 454 13.57 -30.02 -5.52
C THR A 454 13.62 -31.36 -6.26
N GLU A 455 14.77 -31.71 -6.84
CA GLU A 455 14.89 -32.92 -7.68
C GLU A 455 14.54 -34.20 -6.90
N ASN A 456 14.95 -34.25 -5.64
CA ASN A 456 14.63 -35.35 -4.71
C ASN A 456 13.19 -35.33 -4.16
N GLY A 457 12.36 -34.34 -4.52
CA GLY A 457 10.97 -34.22 -4.07
C GLY A 457 10.79 -33.95 -2.57
N LYS A 458 11.85 -33.60 -1.82
CA LYS A 458 11.75 -33.34 -0.37
C LYS A 458 11.10 -31.99 -0.05
N PHE A 459 11.32 -30.97 -0.89
CA PHE A 459 10.88 -29.60 -0.62
C PHE A 459 10.19 -28.97 -1.82
N VAL A 460 9.20 -28.12 -1.55
CA VAL A 460 8.69 -27.12 -2.49
C VAL A 460 9.13 -25.74 -2.03
N ILE A 461 9.62 -24.95 -2.98
CA ILE A 461 10.11 -23.60 -2.78
C ILE A 461 9.10 -22.66 -3.41
N VAL A 462 8.66 -21.64 -2.67
CA VAL A 462 7.50 -20.83 -3.00
C VAL A 462 7.83 -19.35 -2.83
N ALA A 463 7.69 -18.55 -3.89
CA ALA A 463 7.71 -17.09 -3.82
C ALA A 463 6.29 -16.57 -3.55
N LEU A 464 6.18 -15.73 -2.52
CA LEU A 464 4.93 -15.11 -2.11
C LEU A 464 4.93 -13.63 -2.46
N PHE A 465 3.73 -13.11 -2.75
CA PHE A 465 3.52 -11.69 -3.02
C PHE A 465 3.96 -10.74 -1.87
N ASP A 466 4.19 -11.23 -0.65
CA ASP A 466 4.72 -10.42 0.46
C ASP A 466 6.24 -10.20 0.40
N GLY A 467 6.91 -10.77 -0.60
CA GLY A 467 8.35 -10.62 -0.80
C GLY A 467 9.23 -11.69 -0.20
N THR A 468 8.60 -12.74 0.32
CA THR A 468 9.33 -13.87 0.90
C THR A 468 9.44 -15.05 -0.07
N VAL A 469 10.55 -15.76 0.01
CA VAL A 469 10.71 -17.11 -0.56
C VAL A 469 10.72 -18.11 0.58
N ASN A 470 9.88 -19.14 0.48
CA ASN A 470 9.63 -20.08 1.55
C ASN A 470 9.88 -21.51 1.08
N TRP A 471 10.55 -22.31 1.91
CA TRP A 471 10.72 -23.75 1.72
C TRP A 471 9.70 -24.46 2.59
N TYR A 472 8.91 -25.34 1.98
CA TYR A 472 7.96 -26.21 2.68
C TYR A 472 8.38 -27.66 2.48
N ARG A 473 8.28 -28.46 3.55
CA ARG A 473 8.54 -29.90 3.49
C ARG A 473 7.36 -30.61 2.83
N ILE A 474 7.60 -31.29 1.72
CA ILE A 474 6.56 -31.97 0.93
C ILE A 474 5.79 -33.01 1.74
N THR A 475 6.42 -33.69 2.71
CA THR A 475 5.75 -34.73 3.49
C THR A 475 4.72 -34.19 4.49
N THR A 476 4.80 -32.90 4.85
CA THR A 476 3.96 -32.32 5.93
C THR A 476 3.26 -31.01 5.57
N GLY A 477 3.68 -30.33 4.51
CA GLY A 477 3.22 -28.97 4.19
C GLY A 477 3.69 -27.90 5.18
N LYS A 478 4.62 -28.22 6.10
CA LYS A 478 5.13 -27.27 7.10
C LYS A 478 6.31 -26.45 6.57
N PRO A 479 6.42 -25.15 6.93
CA PRO A 479 7.54 -24.31 6.56
C PRO A 479 8.83 -24.78 7.24
N VAL A 480 9.95 -24.60 6.56
CA VAL A 480 11.29 -25.02 6.99
C VAL A 480 12.24 -23.83 7.04
N LEU A 481 12.14 -22.96 6.04
CA LEU A 481 12.99 -21.79 5.90
C LEU A 481 12.21 -20.70 5.17
N THR A 482 12.40 -19.45 5.60
CA THR A 482 11.95 -18.27 4.88
C THR A 482 13.15 -17.39 4.56
N LEU A 483 13.17 -16.82 3.37
CA LEU A 483 14.12 -15.81 2.91
C LEU A 483 13.36 -14.53 2.58
N PHE A 484 13.88 -13.41 3.05
CA PHE A 484 13.49 -12.07 2.61
C PHE A 484 14.70 -11.38 1.99
N VAL A 485 14.50 -10.69 0.87
CA VAL A 485 15.54 -9.94 0.17
C VAL A 485 15.04 -8.52 -0.11
N HIS A 486 15.86 -7.54 0.26
CA HIS A 486 15.66 -6.14 -0.10
C HIS A 486 16.59 -5.78 -1.27
N ALA A 487 16.07 -5.86 -2.50
CA ALA A 487 16.86 -5.82 -3.73
C ALA A 487 17.72 -4.54 -3.91
N GLU A 488 17.23 -3.36 -3.51
CA GLU A 488 17.96 -2.08 -3.67
C GLU A 488 19.23 -2.05 -2.82
N SER A 489 19.07 -2.33 -1.52
CA SER A 489 20.18 -2.36 -0.56
C SER A 489 20.97 -3.67 -0.61
N ARG A 490 20.47 -4.68 -1.34
CA ARG A 490 21.01 -6.05 -1.41
C ARG A 490 21.12 -6.74 -0.04
N GLU A 491 20.33 -6.26 0.91
CA GLU A 491 20.28 -6.83 2.25
C GLU A 491 19.28 -8.00 2.25
N TRP A 492 19.53 -9.01 3.05
CA TRP A 492 18.70 -10.20 3.11
C TRP A 492 18.72 -10.81 4.51
N ILE A 493 17.68 -11.55 4.83
CA ILE A 493 17.61 -12.37 6.03
C ILE A 493 16.92 -13.69 5.69
N ALA A 494 17.50 -14.79 6.15
CA ALA A 494 16.92 -16.12 6.08
C ALA A 494 16.73 -16.67 7.49
N TRP A 495 15.55 -17.23 7.81
CA TRP A 495 15.23 -17.71 9.15
C TRP A 495 14.35 -18.96 9.15
N THR A 496 14.49 -19.77 10.20
CA THR A 496 13.66 -20.97 10.44
C THR A 496 12.43 -20.62 11.29
N PRO A 497 11.40 -21.48 11.35
CA PRO A 497 10.25 -21.31 12.24
C PRO A 497 10.63 -21.12 13.73
N GLU A 498 11.78 -21.63 14.15
CA GLU A 498 12.34 -21.48 15.50
C GLU A 498 13.13 -20.17 15.71
N TYR A 499 13.11 -19.28 14.72
CA TYR A 499 13.77 -17.96 14.70
C TYR A 499 15.31 -17.98 14.66
N TYR A 500 15.94 -19.14 14.44
CA TYR A 500 17.33 -19.14 14.03
C TYR A 500 17.45 -18.44 12.68
N TYR A 501 18.45 -17.57 12.53
CA TYR A 501 18.59 -16.80 11.30
C TYR A 501 20.04 -16.65 10.86
N ALA A 502 20.20 -16.27 9.60
CA ALA A 502 21.40 -15.71 9.00
C ALA A 502 20.99 -14.48 8.21
N ALA A 503 21.85 -13.47 8.16
CA ALA A 503 21.53 -12.24 7.46
C ALA A 503 22.80 -11.58 6.94
N SER A 504 22.61 -10.70 5.94
CA SER A 504 23.58 -9.67 5.63
C SER A 504 23.73 -8.68 6.79
N GLU A 505 24.67 -7.73 6.66
CA GLU A 505 25.05 -6.77 7.70
C GLU A 505 23.86 -6.10 8.39
N LYS A 506 22.88 -5.62 7.61
CA LYS A 506 21.69 -4.92 8.12
C LYS A 506 20.41 -5.74 7.95
N GLY A 507 20.49 -6.93 7.35
CA GLY A 507 19.35 -7.80 7.10
C GLY A 507 18.58 -8.19 8.37
N GLY A 508 19.30 -8.35 9.49
CA GLY A 508 18.73 -8.62 10.81
C GLY A 508 17.79 -7.52 11.35
N ASN A 509 17.70 -6.36 10.69
CA ASN A 509 16.81 -5.27 11.08
C ASN A 509 15.41 -5.37 10.45
N TYR A 510 15.19 -6.27 9.49
CA TYR A 510 13.90 -6.43 8.80
C TYR A 510 12.93 -7.39 9.50
N LEU A 511 13.44 -8.26 10.37
CA LEU A 511 12.65 -9.17 11.20
C LEU A 511 12.73 -8.74 12.66
N GLY A 512 11.65 -8.89 13.42
CA GLY A 512 11.63 -8.51 14.83
C GLY A 512 10.28 -8.69 15.49
N TRP A 513 10.21 -8.26 16.76
CA TRP A 513 9.00 -8.31 17.57
C TRP A 513 8.41 -6.93 17.74
N HIS A 514 7.10 -6.83 17.57
CA HIS A 514 6.32 -5.68 17.98
C HIS A 514 5.77 -5.89 19.39
N LYS A 515 6.01 -4.93 20.28
CA LYS A 515 5.48 -4.92 21.65
C LYS A 515 4.57 -3.71 21.83
N ASN A 516 3.31 -3.98 22.16
CA ASN A 516 2.41 -2.96 22.69
C ASN A 516 2.83 -2.65 24.13
N ILE A 517 3.15 -1.40 24.44
CA ILE A 517 3.51 -1.00 25.81
C ILE A 517 2.25 -0.63 26.60
N ALA A 518 1.48 0.33 26.07
CA ALA A 518 0.16 0.73 26.55
C ALA A 518 -0.61 1.33 25.37
N LEU A 519 -1.92 1.52 25.50
CA LEU A 519 -2.70 2.17 24.44
C LEU A 519 -2.29 3.62 24.23
N ASP A 520 -1.80 4.30 25.27
CA ASP A 520 -1.35 5.71 25.20
C ASP A 520 0.15 5.85 24.91
N GLN A 521 0.79 4.79 24.41
CA GLN A 521 2.22 4.79 24.09
C GLN A 521 2.50 4.20 22.71
N ALA A 522 3.57 4.71 22.09
CA ALA A 522 4.05 4.18 20.81
C ALA A 522 4.45 2.70 20.97
N GLY A 523 4.10 1.88 19.98
CA GLY A 523 4.54 0.49 19.96
C GLY A 523 6.04 0.39 19.70
N LEU A 524 6.71 -0.54 20.39
CA LEU A 524 8.14 -0.76 20.25
C LEU A 524 8.42 -1.92 19.29
N PHE A 525 9.24 -1.67 18.27
CA PHE A 525 9.77 -2.73 17.41
C PHE A 525 11.21 -3.06 17.80
N THR A 526 11.45 -4.32 18.16
CA THR A 526 12.78 -4.83 18.50
C THR A 526 13.26 -5.74 17.38
N PRO A 527 14.27 -5.34 16.59
CA PRO A 527 14.79 -6.18 15.51
C PRO A 527 15.55 -7.39 16.05
N VAL A 528 15.57 -8.49 15.30
CA VAL A 528 16.31 -9.71 15.67
C VAL A 528 17.81 -9.49 15.78
N SER A 529 18.34 -8.47 15.10
CA SER A 529 19.75 -8.04 15.19
C SER A 529 20.20 -7.71 16.62
N VAL A 530 19.30 -7.25 17.50
CA VAL A 530 19.61 -6.98 18.92
C VAL A 530 19.90 -8.29 19.68
N LEU A 531 19.36 -9.41 19.22
CA LEU A 531 19.54 -10.74 19.82
C LEU A 531 20.46 -11.64 18.99
N LYS A 532 21.38 -11.03 18.20
CA LYS A 532 22.30 -11.74 17.31
C LYS A 532 23.05 -12.88 18.01
N GLY A 533 23.53 -12.68 19.24
CA GLY A 533 24.26 -13.72 19.99
C GLY A 533 23.46 -15.00 20.26
N ARG A 534 22.13 -14.89 20.37
CA ARG A 534 21.24 -16.01 20.62
C ARG A 534 20.74 -16.67 19.34
N PHE A 535 20.28 -15.87 18.38
CA PHE A 535 19.51 -16.37 17.23
C PHE A 535 20.25 -16.36 15.90
N ASN A 536 21.35 -15.60 15.74
CA ASN A 536 22.13 -15.64 14.51
C ASN A 536 22.98 -16.92 14.48
N LYS A 537 22.51 -17.94 13.75
CA LYS A 537 23.13 -19.26 13.62
C LYS A 537 23.33 -19.61 12.14
N PRO A 538 24.31 -18.99 11.44
CA PRO A 538 24.60 -19.26 10.03
C PRO A 538 24.74 -20.75 9.68
N ALA A 539 25.43 -21.52 10.53
CA ALA A 539 25.61 -22.96 10.34
C ALA A 539 24.30 -23.76 10.40
N VAL A 540 23.31 -23.31 11.19
CA VAL A 540 21.97 -23.93 11.22
C VAL A 540 21.24 -23.65 9.92
N ILE A 541 21.33 -22.41 9.41
CA ILE A 541 20.69 -22.03 8.14
C ILE A 541 21.30 -22.77 6.95
N GLN A 542 22.62 -22.90 6.89
CA GLN A 542 23.31 -23.61 5.80
C GLN A 542 22.91 -25.09 5.70
N ARG A 543 22.51 -25.70 6.82
CA ARG A 543 22.21 -27.14 6.92
C ARG A 543 20.72 -27.45 7.06
N VAL A 544 19.86 -26.44 6.93
CA VAL A 544 18.41 -26.59 7.20
C VAL A 544 17.71 -27.54 6.20
N LEU A 545 18.34 -27.79 5.05
CA LEU A 545 17.81 -28.65 3.98
C LEU A 545 18.41 -30.07 3.97
N ASP A 546 19.34 -30.38 4.89
CA ASP A 546 20.00 -31.68 4.99
C ASP A 546 19.00 -32.83 5.30
#